data_AF-A0A447UFX9-F1
#
_entry.id   AF-A0A447UFX9-F1
#
_cell.length_a   1.000
_cell.length_b   1.000
_cell.length_c   1.000
_cell.angle_alpha   90.00
_cell.angle_beta   90.00
_cell.angle_gamma   90.00
#
_symmetry.space_group_name_H-M   'P 1'
#
loop_
_entity.id
_entity.type
_entity.pdbx_description
1 polymer ?
#
loop_
_entity_poly.entity_id
_entity_poly.type
_entity_poly.pdbx_seq_one_letter_code
_entity_poly.pdbx_strand_id
1 'polypeptide(L)'
;MIIALGGGSPMDAAKIMWVMYEHPETHFEELALRFMDIRKRIYKFPKMGVKAKMVAITTTSGTGSEVTPFAVVTDDATGQKYPLADYALTPDMAIVDANLVMDMPKSLCAFGGLDAVTHALEAYVSVLASEFSDGQALQALKLLKENLPASYHEGSKNPVARERVHSAATIAGIAFANAFLGVCHSMAHKLGSQFHIPHGLANALLICNVYPLQRERQPDQADCVQPV
;
A
#
# COMPACT_ATOMS: atom_id res chain seq x y z
N MET A 1 -9.17 -6.69 -21.05
CA MET A 1 -8.51 -7.03 -19.77
C MET A 1 -7.19 -6.27 -19.71
N ILE A 2 -6.88 -5.68 -18.56
CA ILE A 2 -5.63 -4.96 -18.29
C ILE A 2 -4.87 -5.77 -17.23
N ILE A 3 -3.58 -6.01 -17.44
CA ILE A 3 -2.73 -6.74 -16.51
C ILE A 3 -1.59 -5.82 -16.10
N ALA A 4 -1.53 -5.47 -14.82
CA ALA A 4 -0.40 -4.78 -14.23
C ALA A 4 0.60 -5.81 -13.68
N LEU A 5 1.88 -5.67 -14.05
CA LEU A 5 2.97 -6.49 -13.54
C LEU A 5 4.05 -5.58 -12.95
N GLY A 6 4.34 -5.73 -11.67
CA GLY A 6 5.39 -4.96 -11.01
C GLY A 6 5.07 -4.60 -9.56
N GLY A 7 5.70 -3.52 -9.07
CA GLY A 7 5.37 -2.94 -7.76
C GLY A 7 4.25 -1.90 -7.83
N GLY A 8 4.23 -0.96 -6.88
CA GLY A 8 3.24 0.11 -6.83
C GLY A 8 3.16 0.96 -8.11
N SER A 9 4.29 1.31 -8.73
CA SER A 9 4.26 2.21 -9.90
C SER A 9 3.49 1.63 -11.10
N PRO A 10 3.77 0.40 -11.60
CA PRO A 10 2.96 -0.18 -12.67
C PRO A 10 1.51 -0.43 -12.28
N MET A 11 1.24 -0.86 -11.04
CA MET A 11 -0.13 -1.12 -10.57
C MET A 11 -0.96 0.15 -10.49
N ASP A 12 -0.43 1.20 -9.88
CA ASP A 12 -1.11 2.48 -9.73
C ASP A 12 -1.34 3.16 -11.10
N ALA A 13 -0.33 3.13 -11.97
CA ALA A 13 -0.46 3.64 -13.33
C ALA A 13 -1.53 2.88 -14.12
N ALA A 14 -1.54 1.55 -14.05
CA ALA A 14 -2.53 0.72 -14.73
C ALA A 14 -3.96 0.99 -14.24
N LYS A 15 -4.16 1.19 -12.93
CA LYS A 15 -5.47 1.58 -12.37
C LYS A 15 -5.99 2.87 -13.00
N ILE A 16 -5.13 3.89 -13.17
CA ILE A 16 -5.55 5.16 -13.76
C ILE A 16 -5.73 5.05 -15.28
N MET A 17 -4.85 4.32 -15.97
CA MET A 17 -5.05 3.99 -17.40
C MET A 17 -6.37 3.24 -17.63
N TRP A 18 -6.77 2.38 -16.70
CA TRP A 18 -8.06 1.69 -16.75
C TRP A 18 -9.22 2.67 -16.65
N VAL A 19 -9.17 3.67 -15.75
CA VAL A 19 -10.18 4.74 -15.70
C VAL A 19 -10.26 5.48 -17.01
N MET A 20 -9.12 5.94 -17.54
CA MET A 20 -9.09 6.69 -18.80
C MET A 20 -9.57 5.85 -19.99
N TYR A 21 -9.36 4.53 -19.95
CA TYR A 21 -9.85 3.62 -20.98
C TYR A 21 -11.37 3.38 -20.89
N GLU A 22 -11.90 3.20 -19.69
CA GLU A 22 -13.35 3.04 -19.45
C GLU A 22 -14.10 4.36 -19.73
N HIS A 23 -13.53 5.47 -19.27
CA HIS A 23 -14.13 6.81 -19.23
C HIS A 23 -13.13 7.88 -19.71
N PRO A 24 -12.88 7.98 -21.04
CA PRO A 24 -11.94 8.98 -21.59
C PRO A 24 -12.38 10.42 -21.37
N GLU A 25 -13.65 10.66 -21.04
CA GLU A 25 -14.21 11.96 -20.66
C GLU A 25 -13.80 12.44 -19.27
N THR A 26 -13.25 11.55 -18.42
CA THR A 26 -12.90 11.90 -17.04
C THR A 26 -11.61 12.72 -16.99
N HIS A 27 -11.67 13.89 -16.34
CA HIS A 27 -10.52 14.73 -16.10
C HIS A 27 -9.77 14.32 -14.83
N PHE A 28 -8.43 14.26 -14.90
CA PHE A 28 -7.58 13.86 -13.77
C PHE A 28 -7.78 14.76 -12.53
N GLU A 29 -7.98 16.06 -12.73
CA GLU A 29 -8.20 17.03 -11.65
C GLU A 29 -9.41 16.67 -10.79
N GLU A 30 -10.50 16.18 -11.40
CA GLU A 30 -11.73 15.79 -10.70
C GLU A 30 -11.51 14.51 -9.86
N LEU A 31 -10.69 13.60 -10.37
CA LEU A 31 -10.32 12.36 -9.68
C LEU A 31 -9.37 12.60 -8.50
N ALA A 32 -8.51 13.62 -8.61
CA ALA A 32 -7.48 13.97 -7.65
C ALA A 32 -7.97 14.84 -6.47
N LEU A 33 -9.25 15.26 -6.48
CA LEU A 33 -9.85 16.02 -5.39
C LEU A 33 -9.75 15.24 -4.07
N ARG A 34 -9.40 15.94 -2.98
CA ARG A 34 -9.36 15.35 -1.65
C ARG A 34 -10.78 15.22 -1.09
N PHE A 35 -11.03 14.12 -0.38
CA PHE A 35 -12.32 13.86 0.24
C PHE A 35 -12.15 13.68 1.75
N MET A 36 -13.07 14.26 2.52
CA MET A 36 -13.11 14.10 3.97
C MET A 36 -13.63 12.72 4.38
N ASP A 37 -14.45 12.10 3.53
CA ASP A 37 -15.02 10.76 3.68
C ASP A 37 -15.07 10.12 2.29
N ILE A 38 -14.50 8.92 2.16
CA ILE A 38 -14.44 8.18 0.89
C ILE A 38 -15.82 7.81 0.33
N ARG A 39 -16.87 7.79 1.17
CA ARG A 39 -18.25 7.53 0.75
C ARG A 39 -19.02 8.80 0.40
N LYS A 40 -18.58 9.98 0.85
CA LYS A 40 -19.24 11.28 0.60
C LYS A 40 -18.40 12.12 -0.35
N ARG A 41 -18.23 11.62 -1.57
CA ARG A 41 -17.48 12.31 -2.63
C ARG A 41 -18.37 13.29 -3.38
N ILE A 42 -17.79 14.43 -3.76
CA ILE A 42 -18.42 15.41 -4.67
C ILE A 42 -18.47 14.82 -6.09
N TYR A 43 -17.40 14.11 -6.50
CA TYR A 43 -17.34 13.36 -7.75
C TYR A 43 -17.52 11.86 -7.46
N LYS A 44 -18.58 11.24 -8.00
CA LYS A 44 -18.76 9.79 -7.89
C LYS A 44 -17.92 9.11 -8.96
N PHE A 45 -17.15 8.11 -8.56
CA PHE A 45 -16.40 7.31 -9.52
C PHE A 45 -17.35 6.67 -10.53
N PRO A 46 -17.01 6.71 -11.82
CA PRO A 46 -17.83 6.08 -12.83
C PRO A 46 -17.78 4.55 -12.68
N LYS A 47 -18.74 3.86 -13.29
CA LYS A 47 -18.84 2.41 -13.18
C LYS A 47 -17.71 1.74 -13.96
N MET A 48 -16.72 1.24 -13.22
CA MET A 48 -15.58 0.50 -13.76
C MET A 48 -15.93 -0.97 -14.10
N GLY A 49 -15.08 -1.61 -14.91
CA GLY A 49 -15.17 -3.05 -15.17
C GLY A 49 -16.14 -3.46 -16.27
N VAL A 50 -16.52 -2.53 -17.16
CA VAL A 50 -17.45 -2.78 -18.28
C VAL A 50 -16.67 -3.12 -19.56
N LYS A 51 -15.68 -2.31 -19.95
CA LYS A 51 -14.82 -2.55 -21.11
C LYS A 51 -13.67 -3.51 -20.80
N ALA A 52 -13.11 -3.45 -19.59
CA ALA A 52 -12.00 -4.32 -19.20
C ALA A 52 -12.02 -4.66 -17.71
N LYS A 53 -11.51 -5.86 -17.39
CA LYS A 53 -11.14 -6.26 -16.03
C LYS A 53 -9.70 -5.91 -15.73
N MET A 54 -9.42 -5.59 -14.47
CA MET A 54 -8.08 -5.29 -13.95
C MET A 54 -7.52 -6.52 -13.21
N VAL A 55 -6.35 -6.98 -13.62
CA VAL A 55 -5.56 -8.00 -12.92
C VAL A 55 -4.25 -7.38 -12.47
N ALA A 56 -3.91 -7.54 -11.19
CA ALA A 56 -2.66 -7.05 -10.63
C ALA A 56 -1.76 -8.21 -10.21
N ILE A 57 -0.55 -8.25 -10.77
CA ILE A 57 0.49 -9.24 -10.47
C ILE A 57 1.64 -8.50 -9.79
N THR A 58 1.77 -8.67 -8.48
CA THR A 58 2.77 -7.93 -7.71
C THR A 58 4.13 -8.62 -7.77
N THR A 59 5.20 -7.82 -7.92
CA THR A 59 6.60 -8.30 -7.90
C THR A 59 7.42 -7.56 -6.84
N THR A 60 6.74 -6.93 -5.87
CA THR A 60 7.39 -6.28 -4.73
C THR A 60 6.65 -6.60 -3.45
N SER A 61 7.36 -6.93 -2.38
CA SER A 61 6.76 -7.24 -1.08
C SER A 61 6.63 -5.99 -0.21
N GLY A 62 5.75 -5.05 -0.59
CA GLY A 62 5.53 -3.85 0.22
C GLY A 62 4.21 -3.11 -0.02
N THR A 63 3.94 -2.74 -1.27
CA THR A 63 2.91 -1.72 -1.56
C THR A 63 1.48 -2.19 -1.30
N GLY A 64 1.19 -3.49 -1.44
CA GLY A 64 -0.16 -4.03 -1.32
C GLY A 64 -1.16 -3.47 -2.35
N SER A 65 -0.68 -2.77 -3.39
CA SER A 65 -1.54 -2.09 -4.36
C SER A 65 -2.43 -3.06 -5.13
N GLU A 66 -2.03 -4.33 -5.24
CA GLU A 66 -2.83 -5.38 -5.88
C GLU A 66 -4.18 -5.65 -5.21
N VAL A 67 -4.37 -5.26 -3.95
CA VAL A 67 -5.63 -5.47 -3.19
C VAL A 67 -6.29 -4.18 -2.71
N THR A 68 -5.76 -3.01 -3.07
CA THR A 68 -6.20 -1.74 -2.49
C THR A 68 -6.91 -0.81 -3.50
N PRO A 69 -7.80 0.08 -3.00
CA PRO A 69 -8.45 1.10 -3.83
C PRO A 69 -7.53 2.29 -4.18
N PHE A 70 -6.25 2.25 -3.80
CA PHE A 70 -5.35 3.39 -3.93
C PHE A 70 -4.57 3.36 -5.25
N ALA A 71 -4.34 4.55 -5.80
CA ALA A 71 -3.36 4.78 -6.86
C ALA A 71 -2.70 6.13 -6.62
N VAL A 72 -1.37 6.17 -6.63
CA VAL A 72 -0.61 7.42 -6.50
C VAL A 72 -0.03 7.81 -7.85
N VAL A 73 -0.46 8.96 -8.37
CA VAL A 73 0.08 9.54 -9.60
C VAL A 73 0.78 10.85 -9.28
N THR A 74 1.90 11.09 -9.95
CA THR A 74 2.61 12.37 -9.87
C THR A 74 2.14 13.23 -11.02
N ASP A 75 1.73 14.46 -10.72
CA ASP A 75 1.50 15.47 -11.75
C ASP A 75 2.86 16.02 -12.21
N ASP A 76 3.21 15.77 -13.47
CA ASP A 76 4.50 16.18 -14.04
C ASP A 76 4.67 17.71 -14.10
N ALA A 77 3.57 18.46 -14.13
CA ALA A 77 3.62 19.93 -14.18
C ALA A 77 3.99 20.55 -12.83
N THR A 78 3.49 19.97 -11.74
CA THR A 78 3.68 20.49 -10.37
C THR A 78 4.68 19.68 -9.54
N GLY A 79 5.04 18.48 -9.98
CA GLY A 79 5.80 17.49 -9.21
C GLY A 79 5.04 16.91 -8.01
N GLN A 80 3.76 17.27 -7.85
CA GLN A 80 2.97 16.87 -6.69
C GLN A 80 2.41 15.47 -6.87
N LYS A 81 2.58 14.62 -5.85
CA LYS A 81 1.90 13.32 -5.76
C LYS A 81 0.45 13.50 -5.31
N TYR A 82 -0.47 12.97 -6.09
CA TYR A 82 -1.90 12.89 -5.82
C TYR A 82 -2.28 11.45 -5.51
N PRO A 83 -2.62 11.13 -4.25
CA PRO A 83 -3.23 9.84 -3.93
C PRO A 83 -4.71 9.86 -4.31
N LEU A 84 -5.10 8.97 -5.21
CA LEU A 84 -6.47 8.65 -5.56
C LEU A 84 -6.92 7.42 -4.79
N ALA A 85 -8.17 7.41 -4.32
CA ALA A 85 -8.67 6.33 -3.44
C ALA A 85 -10.15 6.01 -3.72
N ASP A 86 -10.45 4.98 -4.50
CA ASP A 86 -11.83 4.53 -4.74
C ASP A 86 -11.90 3.01 -4.92
N TYR A 87 -12.88 2.35 -4.30
CA TYR A 87 -13.03 0.89 -4.41
C TYR A 87 -13.35 0.41 -5.83
N ALA A 88 -13.82 1.30 -6.71
CA ALA A 88 -13.94 0.99 -8.13
C ALA A 88 -12.58 0.76 -8.83
N LEU A 89 -11.46 1.17 -8.21
CA LEU A 89 -10.09 0.95 -8.71
C LEU A 89 -9.46 -0.34 -8.20
N THR A 90 -10.08 -1.02 -7.24
CA THR A 90 -9.55 -2.27 -6.71
C THR A 90 -9.44 -3.28 -7.85
N PRO A 91 -8.28 -3.94 -8.05
CA PRO A 91 -8.14 -4.97 -9.07
C PRO A 91 -9.21 -6.06 -8.91
N ASP A 92 -9.81 -6.49 -10.02
CA ASP A 92 -10.79 -7.58 -10.01
C ASP A 92 -10.14 -8.92 -9.61
N MET A 93 -8.82 -9.05 -9.83
CA MET A 93 -8.02 -10.21 -9.42
C MET A 93 -6.60 -9.78 -9.04
N ALA A 94 -6.12 -10.29 -7.89
CA ALA A 94 -4.74 -10.13 -7.44
C ALA A 94 -3.99 -11.47 -7.55
N ILE A 95 -2.78 -11.45 -8.09
CA ILE A 95 -1.87 -12.61 -8.17
C ILE A 95 -0.60 -12.25 -7.40
N VAL A 96 -0.30 -13.05 -6.38
CA VAL A 96 0.80 -12.86 -5.45
C VAL A 96 1.69 -14.10 -5.49
N ASP A 97 2.55 -14.18 -6.52
CA ASP A 97 3.45 -15.30 -6.74
C ASP A 97 4.86 -14.97 -6.24
N ALA A 98 5.30 -15.68 -5.20
CA ALA A 98 6.60 -15.46 -4.59
C ALA A 98 7.80 -15.74 -5.52
N ASN A 99 7.61 -16.51 -6.59
CA ASN A 99 8.66 -16.74 -7.59
C ASN A 99 9.13 -15.41 -8.22
N LEU A 100 8.25 -14.42 -8.33
CA LEU A 100 8.53 -13.12 -8.94
C LEU A 100 9.33 -12.19 -8.03
N VAL A 101 9.55 -12.55 -6.76
CA VAL A 101 10.28 -11.71 -5.79
C VAL A 101 11.59 -12.30 -5.30
N MET A 102 11.96 -13.50 -5.74
CA MET A 102 13.16 -14.19 -5.25
C MET A 102 14.44 -13.36 -5.45
N ASP A 103 14.54 -12.71 -6.61
CA ASP A 103 15.74 -11.97 -7.04
C ASP A 103 15.69 -10.46 -6.71
N MET A 104 14.71 -9.99 -5.92
CA MET A 104 14.69 -8.57 -5.52
C MET A 104 15.99 -8.17 -4.81
N PRO A 105 16.57 -7.00 -5.09
CA PRO A 105 17.74 -6.53 -4.37
C PRO A 105 17.42 -6.29 -2.89
N LYS A 106 18.47 -6.35 -2.04
CA LYS A 106 18.35 -6.14 -0.59
C LYS A 106 17.66 -4.82 -0.22
N SER A 107 17.98 -3.74 -0.94
CA SER A 107 17.36 -2.43 -0.73
C SER A 107 15.85 -2.47 -0.95
N LEU A 108 15.39 -3.06 -2.06
CA LEU A 108 13.96 -3.18 -2.36
C LEU A 108 13.24 -4.10 -1.37
N CYS A 109 13.90 -5.17 -0.92
CA CYS A 109 13.40 -6.03 0.15
C CYS A 109 13.18 -5.26 1.46
N ALA A 110 14.17 -4.48 1.88
CA ALA A 110 14.10 -3.70 3.11
C ALA A 110 13.04 -2.61 3.01
N PHE A 111 13.06 -1.82 1.94
CA PHE A 111 12.10 -0.73 1.77
C PHE A 111 10.67 -1.25 1.67
N GLY A 112 10.42 -2.27 0.85
CA GLY A 112 9.09 -2.88 0.74
C GLY A 112 8.62 -3.51 2.05
N GLY A 113 9.46 -4.27 2.73
CA GLY A 113 9.08 -4.90 3.99
C GLY A 113 8.76 -3.89 5.10
N LEU A 114 9.53 -2.80 5.20
CA LEU A 114 9.29 -1.73 6.17
C LEU A 114 8.08 -0.86 5.82
N ASP A 115 7.78 -0.73 4.53
CA ASP A 115 6.52 -0.16 4.04
C ASP A 115 5.33 -0.97 4.54
N ALA A 116 5.37 -2.30 4.36
CA ALA A 116 4.34 -3.20 4.86
C ALA A 116 4.19 -3.20 6.38
N VAL A 117 5.29 -3.05 7.13
CA VAL A 117 5.23 -2.85 8.60
C VAL A 117 4.46 -1.56 8.91
N THR A 118 4.79 -0.47 8.22
CA THR A 118 4.14 0.83 8.41
C THR A 118 2.65 0.76 8.05
N HIS A 119 2.30 0.08 6.95
CA HIS A 119 0.91 -0.18 6.57
C HIS A 119 0.13 -0.87 7.69
N ALA A 120 0.65 -1.98 8.22
CA ALA A 120 -0.03 -2.73 9.25
C ALA A 120 -0.12 -1.97 10.58
N LEU A 121 0.94 -1.26 10.99
CA LEU A 121 0.93 -0.44 12.20
C LEU A 121 -0.11 0.67 12.12
N GLU A 122 -0.08 1.47 11.04
CA GLU A 122 -1.01 2.60 10.89
C GLU A 122 -2.45 2.15 10.69
N ALA A 123 -2.67 1.03 9.97
CA ALA A 123 -4.00 0.44 9.81
C ALA A 123 -4.57 -0.02 11.16
N TYR A 124 -3.74 -0.64 12.01
CA TYR A 124 -4.17 -1.18 13.29
C TYR A 124 -4.57 -0.11 14.30
N VAL A 125 -3.90 1.06 14.29
CA VAL A 125 -4.23 2.20 15.18
C VAL A 125 -5.10 3.26 14.50
N SER A 126 -5.60 2.97 13.29
CA SER A 126 -6.44 3.89 12.54
C SER A 126 -7.79 4.10 13.22
N VAL A 127 -8.34 5.31 13.10
CA VAL A 127 -9.71 5.61 13.55
C VAL A 127 -10.79 4.84 12.75
N LEU A 128 -10.40 4.18 11.66
CA LEU A 128 -11.24 3.30 10.84
C LEU A 128 -10.86 1.82 11.01
N ALA A 129 -10.03 1.49 12.01
CA ALA A 129 -9.76 0.10 12.38
C ALA A 129 -11.05 -0.62 12.81
N SER A 130 -11.06 -1.94 12.61
CA SER A 130 -12.18 -2.82 12.91
C SER A 130 -11.68 -4.23 13.17
N GLU A 131 -12.51 -5.06 13.79
CA GLU A 131 -12.23 -6.47 14.03
C GLU A 131 -11.89 -7.26 12.74
N PHE A 132 -12.32 -6.77 11.57
CA PHE A 132 -12.04 -7.36 10.26
C PHE A 132 -10.64 -7.01 9.72
N SER A 133 -10.12 -5.82 10.04
CA SER A 133 -8.78 -5.37 9.62
C SER A 133 -7.71 -5.77 10.63
N ASP A 134 -8.05 -5.82 11.91
CA ASP A 134 -7.10 -5.94 13.02
C ASP A 134 -6.35 -7.27 13.00
N GLY A 135 -7.07 -8.37 12.79
CA GLY A 135 -6.44 -9.70 12.66
C GLY A 135 -5.46 -9.78 11.49
N GLN A 136 -5.76 -9.09 10.38
CA GLN A 136 -4.88 -9.05 9.21
C GLN A 136 -3.63 -8.22 9.51
N ALA A 137 -3.79 -7.03 10.09
CA ALA A 137 -2.66 -6.18 10.46
C ALA A 137 -1.70 -6.89 11.41
N LEU A 138 -2.22 -7.52 12.47
CA LEU A 138 -1.41 -8.27 13.43
C LEU A 138 -0.72 -9.48 12.80
N GLN A 139 -1.40 -10.21 11.91
CA GLN A 139 -0.79 -11.33 11.20
C GLN A 139 0.32 -10.88 10.25
N ALA A 140 0.14 -9.77 9.54
CA ALA A 140 1.20 -9.18 8.72
C ALA A 140 2.42 -8.79 9.56
N LEU A 141 2.22 -8.11 10.69
CA LEU A 141 3.30 -7.71 11.60
C LEU A 141 4.06 -8.92 12.15
N LYS A 142 3.35 -9.96 12.57
CA LYS A 142 3.96 -11.22 13.04
C LYS A 142 4.85 -11.85 11.97
N LEU A 143 4.32 -12.00 10.76
CA LEU A 143 5.07 -12.59 9.63
C LEU A 143 6.29 -11.74 9.27
N LEU A 144 6.15 -10.41 9.22
CA LEU A 144 7.25 -9.49 8.91
C LEU A 144 8.33 -9.56 9.99
N LYS A 145 7.98 -9.55 11.28
CA LYS A 145 8.94 -9.72 12.38
C LYS A 145 9.74 -11.01 12.26
N GLU A 146 9.07 -12.12 11.97
CA GLU A 146 9.68 -13.45 11.93
C GLU A 146 10.52 -13.69 10.66
N ASN A 147 10.17 -13.07 9.53
CA ASN A 147 10.72 -13.46 8.22
C ASN A 147 11.46 -12.33 7.48
N LEU A 148 11.18 -11.05 7.74
CA LEU A 148 11.83 -9.95 7.02
C LEU A 148 13.36 -9.93 7.19
N PRO A 149 13.93 -10.16 8.38
CA PRO A 149 15.38 -10.23 8.53
C PRO A 149 16.01 -11.33 7.67
N ALA A 150 15.45 -12.55 7.70
CA ALA A 150 15.92 -13.68 6.90
C ALA A 150 15.78 -13.39 5.39
N SER A 151 14.63 -12.86 4.96
CA SER A 151 14.36 -12.46 3.57
C SER A 151 15.39 -11.43 3.07
N TYR A 152 15.79 -10.47 3.91
CA TYR A 152 16.82 -9.48 3.60
C TYR A 152 18.24 -10.06 3.54
N HIS A 153 18.63 -10.87 4.53
CA HIS A 153 20.01 -11.36 4.64
C HIS A 153 20.30 -12.52 3.66
N GLU A 154 19.35 -13.45 3.54
CA GLU A 154 19.49 -14.71 2.80
C GLU A 154 18.93 -14.62 1.37
N GLY A 155 17.91 -13.79 1.14
CA GLY A 155 17.31 -13.60 -0.19
C GLY A 155 16.73 -14.90 -0.75
N SER A 156 17.03 -15.20 -2.02
CA SER A 156 16.58 -16.42 -2.70
C SER A 156 17.08 -17.73 -2.08
N LYS A 157 18.10 -17.69 -1.20
CA LYS A 157 18.53 -18.86 -0.43
C LYS A 157 17.51 -19.30 0.63
N ASN A 158 16.58 -18.41 0.99
CA ASN A 158 15.49 -18.69 1.90
C ASN A 158 14.13 -18.34 1.25
N PRO A 159 13.64 -19.20 0.33
CA PRO A 159 12.42 -18.94 -0.41
C PRO A 159 11.19 -18.86 0.50
N VAL A 160 11.20 -19.56 1.64
CA VAL A 160 10.12 -19.51 2.63
C VAL A 160 10.02 -18.10 3.23
N ALA A 161 11.13 -17.50 3.65
CA ALA A 161 11.13 -16.15 4.18
C ALA A 161 10.65 -15.12 3.13
N ARG A 162 11.09 -15.28 1.88
CA ARG A 162 10.62 -14.46 0.74
C ARG A 162 9.12 -14.53 0.54
N GLU A 163 8.58 -15.73 0.50
CA GLU A 163 7.15 -15.99 0.32
C GLU A 163 6.34 -15.41 1.49
N ARG A 164 6.76 -15.65 2.74
CA ARG A 164 6.05 -15.13 3.92
C ARG A 164 6.01 -13.61 3.95
N VAL A 165 7.11 -12.94 3.58
CA VAL A 165 7.14 -11.47 3.50
C VAL A 165 6.27 -10.97 2.33
N HIS A 166 6.24 -11.68 1.20
CA HIS A 166 5.40 -11.32 0.06
C HIS A 166 3.91 -11.41 0.40
N SER A 167 3.47 -12.51 1.04
CA SER A 167 2.11 -12.63 1.54
C SER A 167 1.80 -11.61 2.63
N ALA A 168 2.73 -11.34 3.56
CA ALA A 168 2.51 -10.39 4.65
C ALA A 168 2.28 -8.96 4.13
N ALA A 169 2.99 -8.54 3.09
CA ALA A 169 2.75 -7.25 2.43
C ALA A 169 1.34 -7.14 1.85
N THR A 170 0.84 -8.18 1.17
CA THR A 170 -0.55 -8.22 0.67
C THR A 170 -1.56 -8.25 1.82
N ILE A 171 -1.29 -8.99 2.89
CA ILE A 171 -2.16 -9.04 4.09
C ILE A 171 -2.26 -7.65 4.73
N ALA A 172 -1.14 -6.92 4.83
CA ALA A 172 -1.16 -5.52 5.26
C ALA A 172 -2.03 -4.67 4.31
N GLY A 173 -1.93 -4.91 2.99
CA GLY A 173 -2.83 -4.40 1.95
C GLY A 173 -4.30 -4.57 2.27
N ILE A 174 -4.73 -5.77 2.65
CA ILE A 174 -6.12 -6.08 3.03
C ILE A 174 -6.55 -5.23 4.23
N ALA A 175 -5.67 -5.04 5.23
CA ALA A 175 -5.96 -4.20 6.39
C ALA A 175 -6.11 -2.73 5.99
N PHE A 176 -5.10 -2.12 5.37
CA PHE A 176 -5.10 -0.68 5.10
C PHE A 176 -6.03 -0.27 3.93
N ALA A 177 -6.42 -1.20 3.05
CA ALA A 177 -7.49 -0.96 2.07
C ALA A 177 -8.82 -0.57 2.73
N ASN A 178 -9.04 -0.97 3.98
CA ASN A 178 -10.30 -0.77 4.71
C ASN A 178 -10.12 0.18 5.90
N ALA A 179 -9.03 0.04 6.64
CA ALA A 179 -8.71 0.89 7.78
C ALA A 179 -7.95 2.17 7.40
N PHE A 180 -7.55 2.33 6.13
CA PHE A 180 -6.69 3.43 5.66
C PHE A 180 -5.34 3.47 6.41
N LEU A 181 -4.66 4.61 6.27
CA LEU A 181 -3.32 4.86 6.80
C LEU A 181 -3.34 6.11 7.67
N GLY A 182 -2.17 6.50 8.18
CA GLY A 182 -2.03 7.65 9.06
C GLY A 182 -1.12 8.74 8.53
N VAL A 183 -0.54 9.48 9.48
CA VAL A 183 0.27 10.66 9.17
C VAL A 183 1.69 10.30 8.74
N CYS A 184 2.17 9.09 9.02
CA CYS A 184 3.47 8.62 8.54
C CYS A 184 3.48 8.66 7.00
N HIS A 185 2.50 8.00 6.36
CA HIS A 185 2.36 8.01 4.90
C HIS A 185 2.14 9.41 4.33
N SER A 186 1.34 10.24 5.01
CA SER A 186 1.08 11.62 4.57
C SER A 186 2.38 12.43 4.49
N MET A 187 3.26 12.30 5.48
CA MET A 187 4.57 12.96 5.49
C MET A 187 5.55 12.29 4.52
N ALA A 188 5.58 10.96 4.46
CA ALA A 188 6.44 10.20 3.56
C ALA A 188 6.19 10.53 2.08
N HIS A 189 4.94 10.76 1.68
CA HIS A 189 4.62 11.22 0.32
C HIS A 189 5.30 12.54 -0.03
N LYS A 190 5.31 13.51 0.91
CA LYS A 190 5.92 14.83 0.70
C LYS A 190 7.44 14.77 0.74
N LEU A 191 7.99 13.98 1.66
CA LEU A 191 9.43 13.73 1.76
C LEU A 191 9.95 13.04 0.50
N GLY A 192 9.25 12.02 0.01
CA GLY A 192 9.58 11.31 -1.22
C GLY A 192 9.44 12.16 -2.48
N SER A 193 8.44 13.06 -2.55
CA SER A 193 8.31 13.98 -3.70
C SER A 193 9.42 15.03 -3.71
N GLN A 194 9.73 15.63 -2.57
CA GLN A 194 10.67 16.74 -2.47
C GLN A 194 12.14 16.31 -2.60
N PHE A 195 12.49 15.15 -2.03
CA PHE A 195 13.89 14.69 -1.92
C PHE A 195 14.17 13.42 -2.73
N HIS A 196 13.19 12.92 -3.49
CA HIS A 196 13.29 11.69 -4.28
C HIS A 196 13.70 10.46 -3.45
N ILE A 197 13.31 10.45 -2.17
CA ILE A 197 13.56 9.34 -1.26
C ILE A 197 12.54 8.22 -1.55
N PRO A 198 12.99 6.94 -1.68
CA PRO A 198 12.09 5.81 -1.87
C PRO A 198 11.01 5.73 -0.78
N HIS A 199 9.78 5.38 -1.15
CA HIS A 199 8.61 5.43 -0.26
C HIS A 199 8.81 4.66 1.05
N GLY A 200 9.19 3.38 0.96
CA GLY A 200 9.45 2.55 2.13
C GLY A 200 10.59 3.04 3.02
N LEU A 201 11.60 3.72 2.44
CA LEU A 201 12.67 4.36 3.23
C LEU A 201 12.14 5.58 3.99
N ALA A 202 11.33 6.42 3.34
CA ALA A 202 10.71 7.57 3.98
C ALA A 202 9.79 7.13 5.15
N ASN A 203 8.99 6.08 4.95
CA ASN A 203 8.16 5.49 6.00
C ASN A 203 9.02 4.95 7.16
N ALA A 204 10.07 4.20 6.86
CA ALA A 204 10.99 3.66 7.87
C ALA A 204 11.67 4.74 8.73
N LEU A 205 12.02 5.89 8.14
CA LEU A 205 12.61 7.02 8.88
C LEU A 205 11.63 7.71 9.83
N LEU A 206 10.32 7.64 9.53
CA LEU A 206 9.29 8.39 10.24
C LEU A 206 8.55 7.54 11.29
N ILE A 207 8.34 6.26 11.04
CA ILE A 207 7.39 5.43 11.81
C ILE A 207 7.75 5.35 13.30
N CYS A 208 9.03 5.28 13.66
CA CYS A 208 9.46 5.22 15.06
C CYS A 208 9.10 6.49 15.86
N ASN A 209 9.00 7.65 15.19
CA ASN A 209 8.62 8.92 15.83
C ASN A 209 7.10 9.15 15.77
N VAL A 210 6.43 8.63 14.75
CA VAL A 210 5.00 8.85 14.50
C VAL A 210 4.13 7.89 15.30
N TYR A 211 4.51 6.61 15.35
CA TYR A 211 3.71 5.57 15.98
C TYR A 211 3.40 5.86 17.45
N PRO A 212 4.35 6.30 18.31
CA PRO A 212 4.04 6.65 19.69
C PRO A 212 2.96 7.73 19.83
N LEU A 213 2.97 8.74 18.96
CA LEU A 213 1.99 9.83 18.95
C LEU A 213 0.60 9.36 18.50
N GLN A 214 0.53 8.43 17.55
CA GLN A 214 -0.72 7.82 17.12
C GLN A 214 -1.29 6.89 18.19
N ARG A 215 -0.40 6.15 18.86
CA ARG A 215 -0.71 5.22 19.94
C ARG A 215 -1.47 5.89 21.09
N GLU A 216 -1.03 7.08 21.49
CA GLU A 216 -1.67 7.85 22.57
C GLU A 216 -3.14 8.19 22.28
N ARG A 217 -3.54 8.22 21.00
CA ARG A 217 -4.93 8.48 20.60
C ARG A 217 -5.81 7.23 20.63
N GLN A 218 -5.23 6.04 20.67
CA GLN A 218 -5.91 4.72 20.73
C GLN A 218 -5.20 3.78 21.73
N PRO A 219 -5.27 4.07 23.05
CA PRO A 219 -4.50 3.34 24.05
C PRO A 219 -4.89 1.85 24.15
N ASP A 220 -6.17 1.50 23.96
CA ASP A 220 -6.67 0.14 24.17
C ASP A 220 -6.19 -0.89 23.13
N GLN A 221 -5.91 -0.46 21.90
CA GLN A 221 -5.41 -1.36 20.83
C GLN A 221 -3.90 -1.56 20.91
N ALA A 222 -3.17 -0.59 21.44
CA ALA A 222 -1.73 -0.53 21.25
C ALA A 222 -0.88 -1.53 22.03
N ASP A 223 -1.43 -2.09 23.12
CA ASP A 223 -0.73 -3.04 23.98
C ASP A 223 -0.52 -4.41 23.30
N CYS A 224 -1.23 -4.69 22.21
CA CYS A 224 -1.09 -5.91 21.43
C CYS A 224 0.15 -5.93 20.51
N VAL A 225 0.75 -4.76 20.22
CA VAL A 225 1.94 -4.65 19.37
C VAL A 225 3.16 -4.43 20.25
N GLN A 226 3.93 -5.49 20.51
CA GLN A 226 5.21 -5.35 21.20
C GLN A 226 6.20 -4.53 20.37
N PRO A 227 7.09 -3.72 20.99
CA PRO A 227 8.11 -2.97 20.27
C PRO A 227 8.94 -3.92 19.38
N VAL A 228 9.02 -3.58 18.09
CA VAL A 228 9.77 -4.31 17.07
C VAL A 228 11.24 -3.98 17.17
#